data_AF-A0AA44MU73-F1
#
_entry.id   AF-A0AA44MU73-F1
#
_cell.length_a   1.000
_cell.length_b   1.000
_cell.length_c   1.000
_cell.angle_alpha   90.00
_cell.angle_beta   90.00
_cell.angle_gamma   90.00
#
_symmetry.space_group_name_H-M   'P 1'
#
loop_
_entity.id
_entity.type
_entity.pdbx_description
1 polymer ?
#
loop_
_entity_poly.entity_id
_entity_poly.type
_entity_poly.pdbx_seq_one_letter_code
_entity_poly.pdbx_strand_id
1 'polypeptide(L)' 'MNTHINGISKKGKVLIYGYMLLTILISIFPIAWIFLSSLKADPMKNPGISLPTDFTLEGYINVFTKLHVFTYFW' A
#
# COMPACT_ATOMS: atom_id res chain seq x y z
N MET A 1 -3.64 -27.80 -11.38
CA MET A 1 -2.47 -26.91 -11.34
C MET A 1 -1.60 -27.13 -10.09
N ASN A 2 -1.35 -28.38 -9.66
CA ASN A 2 -0.48 -28.68 -8.48
C ASN A 2 0.69 -29.61 -8.85
N THR A 3 0.76 -30.07 -10.09
CA THR A 3 1.72 -31.08 -10.54
C THR A 3 3.11 -30.51 -10.84
N HIS A 4 3.20 -29.28 -11.35
CA HIS A 4 4.49 -28.67 -11.72
C HIS A 4 5.38 -28.36 -10.53
N ILE A 5 4.82 -28.00 -9.36
CA ILE A 5 5.61 -27.58 -8.19
C ILE A 5 6.16 -28.80 -7.45
N ASN A 6 5.46 -29.94 -7.50
CA ASN A 6 5.85 -31.15 -6.80
C ASN A 6 7.06 -31.88 -7.42
N GLY A 7 7.33 -31.68 -8.72
CA GLY A 7 8.52 -32.18 -9.40
C GLY A 7 9.77 -31.29 -9.25
N ILE A 8 9.67 -30.12 -8.60
CA ILE A 8 10.77 -29.17 -8.45
C ILE A 8 11.61 -29.52 -7.21
N SER A 9 12.94 -29.47 -7.36
CA SER A 9 13.88 -29.71 -6.26
C SER A 9 13.61 -28.79 -5.07
N LYS A 10 13.96 -29.25 -3.85
CA LYS A 10 13.75 -28.47 -2.61
C LYS A 10 14.34 -27.05 -2.70
N LYS A 11 15.49 -26.90 -3.39
CA LYS A 11 16.13 -25.61 -3.66
C LYS A 11 15.32 -24.73 -4.62
N GLY A 12 14.75 -25.31 -5.68
CA GLY A 12 13.90 -24.58 -6.62
C GLY A 12 12.61 -24.06 -5.97
N LYS A 13 12.01 -24.84 -5.06
CA LYS A 13 10.84 -24.39 -4.28
C LYS A 13 11.15 -23.16 -3.43
N VAL A 14 12.30 -23.14 -2.75
CA VAL A 14 12.72 -21.99 -1.94
C VAL A 14 12.86 -20.73 -2.80
N LEU A 15 13.48 -20.84 -3.99
CA LEU A 15 13.62 -19.72 -4.91
C LEU A 15 12.26 -19.20 -5.40
N ILE A 16 11.36 -20.09 -5.78
CA ILE A 16 10.01 -19.73 -6.26
C ILE A 16 9.22 -19.03 -5.15
N TYR A 17 9.19 -19.59 -3.94
CA TYR A 17 8.47 -18.96 -2.83
C TYR A 17 9.12 -17.64 -2.40
N GLY A 18 10.45 -17.52 -2.47
CA GLY A 18 11.16 -16.26 -2.22
C GLY A 18 10.78 -15.19 -3.23
N TYR A 19 10.73 -15.54 -4.53
CA TYR A 19 10.29 -14.64 -5.58
C TYR A 19 8.82 -14.23 -5.40
N MET A 20 7.92 -15.18 -5.09
CA MET A 20 6.52 -14.89 -4.81
C MET A 20 6.36 -13.91 -3.64
N LEU A 21 7.12 -14.10 -2.55
CA LEU A 21 7.11 -13.19 -1.41
C LEU A 21 7.60 -11.79 -1.81
N LEU A 22 8.68 -11.70 -2.59
CA LEU A 22 9.19 -10.43 -3.10
C LEU A 22 8.14 -9.71 -3.95
N THR A 23 7.47 -10.43 -4.85
CA THR A 23 6.38 -9.87 -5.67
C THR A 23 5.27 -9.31 -4.78
N ILE A 24 4.83 -10.06 -3.76
CA ILE A 24 3.82 -9.61 -2.80
C ILE A 24 4.26 -8.32 -2.11
N LEU A 25 5.50 -8.24 -1.63
CA LEU A 25 6.02 -7.06 -0.94
C LEU A 25 6.05 -5.83 -1.86
N ILE A 26 6.51 -5.99 -3.10
CA ILE A 26 6.54 -4.91 -4.10
C ILE A 26 5.11 -4.46 -4.45
N SER A 27 4.17 -5.40 -4.58
CA SER A 27 2.77 -5.08 -4.88
C SER A 27 2.02 -4.41 -3.72
N ILE A 28 2.33 -4.78 -2.48
CA ILE A 28 1.71 -4.18 -1.28
C ILE A 28 2.26 -2.77 -1.02
N PHE A 29 3.53 -2.53 -1.35
CA PHE A 29 4.21 -1.25 -1.12
C PHE A 29 3.41 -0.02 -1.56
N PRO A 30 2.90 0.11 -2.80
CA PRO A 30 2.15 1.30 -3.22
C PRO A 30 0.85 1.51 -2.44
N ILE A 31 0.14 0.44 -2.06
CA ILE A 31 -1.10 0.54 -1.30
C ILE A 31 -0.80 1.00 0.13
N ALA A 32 0.17 0.36 0.78
CA ALA A 32 0.61 0.75 2.12
C ALA A 32 1.15 2.19 2.13
N TRP A 33 1.85 2.58 1.07
CA TRP A 33 2.37 3.93 0.90
C TRP A 33 1.29 4.98 0.80
N ILE A 34 0.25 4.74 -0.01
CA ILE A 34 -0.89 5.63 -0.15
C ILE A 34 -1.65 5.75 1.18
N PHE A 35 -1.86 4.63 1.87
CA PHE A 35 -2.52 4.61 3.18
C PHE A 35 -1.74 5.40 4.25
N LEU A 36 -0.42 5.29 4.28
CA LEU A 36 0.40 6.11 5.19
C LEU A 36 0.39 7.59 4.78
N SER A 37 0.36 7.87 3.48
CA SER A 37 0.34 9.23 2.96
C SER A 37 -0.99 9.94 3.26
N SER A 38 -2.12 9.23 3.29
CA SER A 38 -3.42 9.81 3.65
C SER A 38 -3.54 10.18 5.13
N LEU A 39 -2.64 9.67 5.98
CA LEU A 39 -2.58 10.01 7.41
C LEU A 39 -1.66 11.20 7.73
N LYS A 40 -0.97 11.77 6.72
CA LYS A 40 -0.10 12.93 6.90
C LYS A 40 -0.94 14.18 7.20
N ALA A 41 -0.54 14.93 8.24
CA ALA A 41 -1.17 16.20 8.60
C ALA A 41 -1.11 17.24 7.48
N ASP A 42 0.05 17.35 6.85
CA ASP A 42 0.28 18.23 5.73
C ASP A 42 1.01 17.44 4.63
N PRO A 43 0.27 16.96 3.61
CA PRO A 43 0.87 16.20 2.50
C PRO A 43 1.81 17.05 1.64
N MET A 44 1.74 18.39 1.71
CA MET A 44 2.57 19.30 0.92
C MET A 44 3.87 19.68 1.65
N LYS A 45 3.91 19.59 2.98
CA LYS A 45 5.09 19.96 3.79
C LYS A 45 6.26 18.98 3.65
N ASN A 46 5.98 17.70 3.37
CA ASN A 46 7.00 16.66 3.21
C ASN A 46 6.81 15.90 1.89
N PRO A 47 7.14 16.52 0.74
CA PRO A 47 6.98 15.88 -0.56
C PRO A 47 7.91 14.65 -0.69
N GLY A 48 7.40 13.58 -1.32
CA GLY A 48 8.16 12.36 -1.60
C GLY A 48 7.91 11.19 -0.63
N ILE A 49 8.82 10.21 -0.66
CA ILE A 49 8.75 9.00 0.17
C ILE A 49 9.22 9.30 1.60
N SER A 50 8.39 10.00 2.36
CA SER A 50 8.58 10.34 3.78
C SER A 50 7.52 9.69 4.67
N LEU A 51 7.93 9.09 5.79
CA LEU A 51 6.97 8.63 6.80
C LEU A 51 6.26 9.85 7.42
N PRO A 52 4.98 9.73 7.80
CA PRO A 52 4.28 10.80 8.51
C PRO A 52 5.01 11.12 9.82
N THR A 53 5.32 12.41 10.04
CA THR A 53 5.83 12.90 11.33
C THR A 53 4.72 12.91 12.37
N ASP A 54 3.50 13.21 11.92
CA ASP A 54 2.29 13.30 12.72
C ASP A 54 1.17 12.54 12.00
N PHE A 55 0.48 11.67 12.73
CA PHE A 55 -0.66 10.91 12.23
C PHE A 55 -1.95 11.66 12.53
N THR A 56 -2.78 11.89 11.51
CA THR A 56 -4.06 12.60 11.67
C THR A 56 -5.11 12.06 10.72
N LEU A 57 -6.36 12.12 11.18
CA LEU A 57 -7.55 11.77 10.41
C LEU A 57 -8.26 13.01 9.84
N GLU A 58 -7.68 14.20 10.01
CA GLU A 58 -8.27 15.46 9.60
C GLU A 58 -8.47 15.52 8.08
N GLY A 59 -7.55 14.92 7.31
CA GLY A 59 -7.72 14.75 5.86
C GLY A 59 -9.02 14.03 5.51
N TYR A 60 -9.32 12.92 6.18
CA TYR A 60 -10.57 12.17 5.97
C TYR A 60 -11.80 12.99 6.36
N ILE A 61 -11.76 13.72 7.48
CA ILE A 61 -12.88 14.57 7.91
C ILE A 61 -13.11 15.69 6.89
N ASN A 62 -12.04 16.36 6.44
CA ASN A 62 -12.09 17.46 5.48
C ASN A 62 -12.69 17.05 4.13
N VAL A 63 -12.49 15.81 3.69
CA VAL A 63 -13.11 15.27 2.47
C VAL A 63 -14.63 15.35 2.54
N PHE A 64 -15.23 15.03 3.68
CA PHE A 64 -16.69 15.03 3.84
C PHE A 64 -17.25 16.40 4.21
N THR A 65 -16.50 17.20 4.99
CA THR A 65 -16.99 18.47 5.53
C THR A 65 -16.69 19.67 4.66
N LYS A 66 -15.56 19.69 3.94
CA LYS A 66 -15.11 20.83 3.13
C LYS A 66 -15.22 20.58 1.64
N LEU A 67 -14.89 19.36 1.19
CA LEU A 67 -14.99 19.00 -0.24
C LEU A 67 -16.41 18.54 -0.63
N HIS A 68 -17.27 18.24 0.35
CA HIS A 68 -18.63 17.75 0.10
C HIS A 68 -18.67 16.63 -0.95
N VAL A 69 -17.76 15.65 -0.85
CA VAL A 69 -17.58 14.60 -1.86
C VAL A 69 -18.88 13.85 -2.19
N PHE A 70 -19.80 13.71 -1.24
CA PHE A 70 -21.11 13.11 -1.51
C PHE A 70 -21.89 13.80 -2.61
N THR A 71 -21.80 15.13 -2.76
CA THR A 71 -22.47 15.88 -3.82
C THR A 71 -21.96 15.53 -5.21
N TYR A 72 -20.75 14.99 -5.33
CA TYR A 72 -20.11 14.68 -6.61
C TYR A 72 -20.22 13.20 -7.01
N PHE A 73 -20.32 12.29 -6.03
CA PHE A 73 -20.25 10.84 -6.26
C PHE A 73 -21.58 10.09 -5.99
N TRP A 74 -22.60 10.77 -5.48
CA TRP A 74 -23.92 10.20 -5.20
C TRP A 74 -25.03 11.11 -5.74
#